data_AF-A0A098S7D4-F1
#
_entry.id   AF-A0A098S7D4-F1
#
_cell.length_a   1.000
_cell.length_b   1.000
_cell.length_c   1.000
_cell.angle_alpha   90.00
_cell.angle_beta   90.00
_cell.angle_gamma   90.00
#
_symmetry.space_group_name_H-M   'P 1'
#
loop_
_entity.id
_entity.type
_entity.pdbx_description
1 polymer ?
#
loop_
_entity_poly.entity_id
_entity_poly.type
_entity_poly.pdbx_seq_one_letter_code
_entity_poly.pdbx_strand_id
1 'polypeptide(L)' 'MGAAKKLTNLQIELLEVFKYDLSETQLKEIRALLADYFAEKVTHDIDQLFEAKGWGAEKIEEWSKEHMRTKYN' A
#
# COMPACT_ATOMS: atom_id res chain seq x y z
N MET A 1 10.19 -8.00 31.99
CA MET A 1 9.61 -9.10 31.19
C MET A 1 8.61 -8.49 30.22
N GLY A 2 8.99 -8.28 28.96
CA GLY A 2 8.12 -7.66 27.97
C GLY A 2 7.00 -8.62 27.59
N ALA A 3 5.75 -8.18 27.68
CA ALA A 3 4.61 -8.97 27.26
C ALA A 3 4.78 -9.38 25.78
N ALA A 4 4.81 -10.68 25.51
CA ALA A 4 4.82 -11.21 24.16
C ALA A 4 3.57 -10.68 23.44
N LYS A 5 3.75 -9.72 22.53
CA LYS A 5 2.68 -9.16 21.72
C LYS A 5 2.09 -10.31 20.90
N LYS A 6 0.80 -10.63 21.10
CA LYS A 6 0.12 -11.64 20.29
C LYS A 6 0.25 -11.25 18.83
N LEU A 7 0.60 -12.21 17.97
CA LEU A 7 0.71 -11.99 16.54
C LEU A 7 -0.63 -11.47 15.99
N THR A 8 -0.57 -10.58 15.01
CA THR A 8 -1.76 -10.16 14.28
C THR A 8 -2.31 -11.33 13.46
N ASN A 9 -3.59 -11.27 13.09
CA ASN A 9 -4.21 -12.25 12.19
C ASN A 9 -3.40 -12.42 10.89
N LEU A 10 -2.97 -11.32 10.25
CA LEU A 10 -2.15 -11.39 9.04
C LEU A 10 -0.79 -12.07 9.27
N GLN A 11 -0.16 -11.82 10.42
CA GLN A 11 1.10 -12.48 10.77
C GLN A 11 0.92 -14.00 10.93
N ILE A 12 -0.20 -14.44 11.52
CA ILE A 12 -0.52 -15.86 11.66
C ILE A 12 -0.74 -16.51 10.29
N GLU A 13 -1.54 -15.88 9.42
CA GLU A 13 -1.77 -16.37 8.06
C GLU A 13 -0.48 -16.48 7.24
N LEU A 14 0.41 -15.48 7.32
CA LEU A 14 1.70 -15.53 6.62
C LEU A 14 2.63 -16.64 7.15
N LEU A 15 2.60 -16.90 8.47
CA LEU A 15 3.33 -18.04 9.04
C LEU A 15 2.79 -19.37 8.54
N GLU A 16 1.49 -19.47 8.29
CA GLU A 16 0.93 -20.66 7.66
C GLU A 16 1.41 -20.83 6.22
N VAL A 17 1.68 -19.75 5.48
CA VAL A 17 2.26 -19.86 4.13
C VAL A 17 3.68 -20.40 4.16
N PHE A 18 4.46 -20.11 5.20
CA PHE A 18 5.84 -20.62 5.34
C PHE A 18 5.94 -22.14 5.48
N LYS A 19 4.84 -22.85 5.74
CA LYS A 19 4.83 -24.33 5.72
C LYS A 19 4.99 -24.90 4.31
N TYR A 20 4.80 -24.09 3.28
CA TYR A 20 4.97 -24.48 1.88
C TYR A 20 6.34 -24.07 1.36
N ASP A 21 7.04 -25.01 0.73
CA ASP A 21 8.28 -24.73 -0.01
C ASP A 21 7.91 -24.18 -1.39
N LEU A 22 7.70 -22.86 -1.46
CA LEU A 22 7.32 -22.17 -2.68
C LEU A 22 8.55 -21.88 -3.52
N SER A 23 8.40 -22.04 -4.85
CA SER A 23 9.42 -21.55 -5.78
C SER A 23 9.52 -20.03 -5.72
N GLU A 24 10.70 -19.48 -6.08
CA GLU A 24 10.93 -18.04 -6.22
C GLU A 24 9.89 -17.34 -7.11
N THR A 25 9.41 -18.04 -8.14
CA THR A 25 8.36 -17.53 -9.04
C THR A 25 7.04 -17.33 -8.28
N GLN A 26 6.59 -18.33 -7.54
CA GLN A 26 5.35 -18.25 -6.76
C GLN A 26 5.45 -17.19 -5.65
N LEU A 27 6.62 -17.05 -5.02
CA LEU A 27 6.83 -16.00 -4.03
C LEU A 27 6.69 -14.60 -4.63
N LYS A 28 7.20 -14.39 -5.86
CA LYS A 28 7.03 -13.14 -6.60
C LYS A 28 5.57 -12.89 -6.99
N GLU A 29 4.85 -13.93 -7.40
CA GLU A 29 3.41 -13.83 -7.71
C GLU A 29 2.61 -13.39 -6.50
N ILE A 30 2.83 -14.00 -5.32
CA ILE A 30 2.16 -13.59 -4.07
C ILE A 30 2.49 -12.14 -3.73
N ARG A 31 3.75 -11.72 -3.89
CA ARG A 31 4.15 -10.32 -3.67
C ARG A 31 3.43 -9.38 -4.63
N ALA A 32 3.32 -9.73 -5.89
CA ALA A 32 2.61 -8.94 -6.90
C ALA A 32 1.13 -8.82 -6.55
N LEU A 33 0.47 -9.94 -6.21
CA LEU A 33 -0.94 -9.95 -5.79
C LEU A 33 -1.20 -9.02 -4.59
N LEU A 34 -0.32 -9.04 -3.58
CA LEU A 34 -0.44 -8.13 -2.44
C LEU A 34 -0.21 -6.67 -2.84
N ALA A 35 0.78 -6.40 -3.68
CA ALA A 35 1.07 -5.05 -4.15
C ALA A 35 -0.11 -4.47 -4.96
N ASP A 36 -0.67 -5.27 -5.86
CA ASP A 36 -1.81 -4.89 -6.70
C ASP A 36 -3.04 -4.61 -5.83
N TYR A 37 -3.36 -5.47 -4.86
CA TYR A 37 -4.47 -5.25 -3.93
C TYR A 37 -4.34 -3.91 -3.17
N PHE A 38 -3.15 -3.60 -2.65
CA PHE A 38 -2.95 -2.34 -1.95
C PHE A 38 -2.97 -1.14 -2.90
N ALA A 39 -2.44 -1.28 -4.12
CA ALA A 39 -2.48 -0.23 -5.13
C ALA A 39 -3.92 0.12 -5.54
N GLU A 40 -4.76 -0.90 -5.78
CA GLU A 40 -6.18 -0.72 -6.07
C GLU A 40 -6.90 -0.02 -4.92
N LYS A 41 -6.66 -0.48 -3.69
CA LYS A 41 -7.26 0.13 -2.50
C LYS A 41 -6.84 1.59 -2.34
N VAL A 42 -5.57 1.91 -2.52
CA VAL A 42 -5.07 3.30 -2.45
C VAL A 42 -5.68 4.15 -3.55
N THR A 43 -5.78 3.62 -4.77
CA THR A 43 -6.40 4.33 -5.91
C THR A 43 -7.86 4.67 -5.60
N HIS A 44 -8.63 3.70 -5.14
CA HIS A 44 -10.02 3.91 -4.74
C HIS A 44 -10.15 4.92 -3.59
N ASP A 45 -9.30 4.82 -2.56
CA ASP A 45 -9.31 5.76 -1.42
C ASP A 45 -8.98 7.20 -1.88
N ILE A 46 -8.11 7.37 -2.90
CA ILE A 46 -7.80 8.67 -3.53
C ILE A 46 -9.00 9.19 -4.34
N ASP A 47 -9.63 8.34 -5.15
CA ASP A 47 -10.80 8.74 -5.94
C ASP A 47 -11.93 9.24 -5.04
N GLN A 48 -12.22 8.51 -3.95
CA GLN A 48 -13.20 8.95 -2.95
C GLN A 48 -12.84 10.29 -2.29
N LEU A 49 -11.56 10.51 -2.02
CA LEU A 49 -11.08 11.78 -1.48
C LEU A 49 -11.30 12.93 -2.47
N PHE A 50 -11.00 12.71 -3.75
CA PHE A 50 -11.19 13.70 -4.82
C PHE A 50 -12.67 14.08 -4.96
N GLU A 51 -13.56 13.08 -4.99
CA GLU A 51 -15.01 13.30 -5.03
C GLU A 51 -15.50 14.07 -3.80
N ALA A 52 -15.11 13.63 -2.58
CA ALA A 52 -15.55 14.26 -1.33
C ALA A 52 -15.05 15.71 -1.19
N LYS A 53 -13.92 16.04 -1.80
CA LYS A 53 -13.36 17.40 -1.81
C LYS A 53 -13.78 18.23 -3.02
N GLY A 54 -14.49 17.62 -3.98
CA GLY A 54 -14.86 18.26 -5.24
C GLY A 54 -13.65 18.69 -6.06
N TRP A 55 -12.54 17.96 -5.96
CA TRP A 55 -11.32 18.26 -6.69
C TRP A 55 -11.42 17.77 -8.13
N GLY A 56 -11.22 18.68 -9.08
CA GLY A 56 -11.10 18.38 -10.49
C GLY A 56 -9.68 18.55 -11.03
N ALA A 57 -9.58 18.71 -12.35
CA ALA A 57 -8.32 18.86 -13.05
C ALA A 57 -7.52 20.10 -12.59
N GLU A 58 -8.20 21.14 -12.11
CA GLU A 58 -7.58 22.36 -11.59
C GLU A 58 -6.69 22.08 -10.37
N LYS A 59 -7.10 21.15 -9.50
CA LYS A 59 -6.30 20.78 -8.31
C LYS A 59 -5.04 20.03 -8.69
N ILE A 60 -5.13 19.18 -9.71
CA ILE A 60 -3.97 18.47 -10.28
C ILE A 60 -3.00 19.46 -10.92
N GLU A 61 -3.51 20.46 -11.65
CA GLU A 61 -2.68 21.51 -12.26
C GLU A 61 -1.99 22.38 -11.20
N GLU A 62 -2.70 22.72 -10.11
CA GLU A 62 -2.13 23.44 -8.96
C GLU A 62 -0.94 22.66 -8.37
N TRP A 63 -1.14 21.39 -8.02
CA TRP A 63 -0.09 20.54 -7.45
C TRP A 63 1.09 20.30 -8.40
N SER A 64 0.84 20.22 -9.71
CA SER A 64 1.90 20.09 -10.72
C SER A 64 2.87 21.27 -10.71
N LYS A 65 2.40 22.45 -10.28
CA LYS A 65 3.21 23.68 -10.16
C LYS A 65 3.88 23.82 -8.78
N GLU A 66 3.54 22.97 -7.81
CA GLU A 66 4.16 23.00 -6.48
C GLU A 66 5.57 22.38 -6.48
N HIS A 67 6.39 22.82 -5.53
CA HIS A 67 7.75 22.28 -5.32
C HIS A 67 7.83 21.58 -3.97
N MET A 68 7.08 20.47 -3.85
CA MET A 68 6.91 19.66 -2.64
C MET A 68 8.11 18.73 -2.34
N ARG A 69 9.20 18.82 -3.11
CA ARG A 69 10.42 18.05 -2.86
C ARG A 69 11.23 18.66 -1.72
N THR A 70 11.97 17.84 -0.99
CA THR A 70 12.93 18.31 0.04
C THR A 70 13.89 19.32 -0.56
N LYS A 71 13.95 20.52 0.03
CA LYS A 71 14.95 21.54 -0.35
C LYS A 71 16.32 21.11 0.14
N TYR A 72 17.29 21.10 -0.76
CA TYR A 72 18.70 20.93 -0.42
C TYR A 72 19.31 22.32 -0.25
N ASN A 73 19.92 22.55 0.91
CA ASN A 73 20.64 23.77 1.25
C ASN A 73 22.14 23.48 1.25
#